data_AF-A0A1J5PST7-F1
#
_entry.id   AF-A0A1J5PST7-F1
#
_cell.length_a   1.000
_cell.length_b   1.000
_cell.length_c   1.000
_cell.angle_alpha   90.00
_cell.angle_beta   90.00
_cell.angle_gamma   90.00
#
_symmetry.space_group_name_H-M   'P 1'
#
loop_
_entity.id
_entity.type
_entity.pdbx_description
1 polymer ?
#
loop_
_entity_poly.entity_id
_entity_poly.type
_entity_poly.pdbx_seq_one_letter_code
_entity_poly.pdbx_strand_id
1 'polypeptide(L)'
;MTATAIAPASNTAPPTRYNAVRHGLLSQYAVLPWESRDEYEALLLELTEEHGPVGPTETHFVEELAGIFWRKRRLRIAEAATYRGELHGEATRYGREEALTGAALMPVTGKIKSKASVPAAMASTSADTAKELRELRRDKALTEKAWDFLEAAKPEAYEQALTALRDDTRAYWLECLAEPGTHRKPTAEALRSWIDAHWREWFEDPIAELEHRDAIREQAFGVAYASGKLEGLARYETHLDRKLERTLSALFRLRELRNTGEGKAS
;
A
#
# COMPACT_ATOMS: atom_id res chain seq x y z
N MET A 1 47.25 46.67 16.37
CA MET A 1 47.19 46.37 14.92
C MET A 1 47.47 44.88 14.80
N THR A 2 46.64 43.97 14.30
CA THR A 2 45.42 43.96 13.46
C THR A 2 44.92 42.51 13.58
N ALA A 3 43.67 42.27 13.98
CA ALA A 3 42.52 41.98 13.11
C ALA A 3 42.12 40.48 13.11
N THR A 4 40.92 40.25 13.64
CA THR A 4 40.05 39.08 13.59
C THR A 4 39.79 38.55 12.17
N ALA A 5 39.62 37.23 12.02
CA ALA A 5 38.73 36.65 11.00
C ALA A 5 38.03 35.40 11.54
N ILE A 6 36.71 35.37 11.35
CA ILE A 6 35.72 34.38 11.81
C ILE A 6 35.18 33.62 10.59
N ALA A 7 35.15 32.27 10.67
CA ALA A 7 34.21 31.31 10.04
C ALA A 7 34.15 31.21 8.47
N PRO A 8 33.53 30.18 7.83
CA PRO A 8 32.50 29.31 8.40
C PRO A 8 32.37 27.82 7.96
N ALA A 9 31.61 27.12 8.81
CA ALA A 9 30.57 26.13 8.51
C ALA A 9 30.93 24.92 7.64
N SER A 10 31.12 23.77 8.30
CA SER A 10 30.77 22.47 7.74
C SER A 10 29.26 22.42 7.47
N ASN A 11 28.89 22.82 6.25
CA ASN A 11 27.53 22.74 5.74
C ASN A 11 27.20 21.28 5.41
N THR A 12 26.97 20.45 6.43
CA THR A 12 26.30 19.17 6.24
C THR A 12 24.82 19.45 6.03
N ALA A 13 24.49 19.83 4.79
CA ALA A 13 23.11 19.83 4.35
C ALA A 13 22.55 18.41 4.55
N PRO A 14 21.35 18.25 5.15
CA PRO A 14 20.73 16.94 5.25
C PRO A 14 20.56 16.38 3.84
N PRO A 15 20.71 15.06 3.61
CA PRO A 15 20.48 14.46 2.30
C PRO A 15 19.03 14.77 1.90
N THR A 16 18.86 15.75 1.03
CA THR A 16 17.56 16.12 0.51
C THR A 16 17.05 14.93 -0.28
N ARG A 17 15.77 14.58 -0.08
CA ARG A 17 15.09 13.42 -0.70
C ARG A 17 15.20 13.40 -2.24
N TYR A 18 15.54 14.53 -2.85
CA TYR A 18 15.80 14.67 -4.29
C TYR A 18 17.17 14.15 -4.74
N ASN A 19 18.18 14.05 -3.87
CA ASN A 19 19.51 13.56 -4.24
C ASN A 19 19.51 12.06 -4.55
N ALA A 20 18.67 11.25 -3.89
CA ALA A 20 18.56 9.82 -4.17
C ALA A 20 18.01 9.54 -5.58
N VAL A 21 17.04 10.34 -6.06
CA VAL A 21 16.52 10.25 -7.43
C VAL A 21 17.57 10.72 -8.45
N ARG A 22 18.36 11.75 -8.10
CA ARG A 22 19.42 12.30 -8.96
C ARG A 22 20.61 11.34 -9.13
N HIS A 23 20.99 10.63 -8.07
CA HIS A 23 22.13 9.70 -8.09
C HIS A 23 21.76 8.26 -8.45
N GLY A 24 20.49 7.87 -8.27
CA GLY A 24 19.99 6.53 -8.61
C GLY A 24 19.28 6.48 -9.97
N LEU A 25 18.15 7.17 -10.11
CA LEU A 25 17.28 7.07 -11.29
C LEU A 25 17.84 7.83 -12.50
N LEU A 26 18.43 9.01 -12.28
CA LEU A 26 19.06 9.85 -13.31
C LEU A 26 20.57 9.60 -13.46
N SER A 27 21.06 8.50 -12.89
CA SER A 27 22.49 8.18 -12.90
C SER A 27 23.02 7.97 -14.31
N GLN A 28 24.21 8.52 -14.59
CA GLN A 28 24.93 8.26 -15.84
C GLN A 28 25.40 6.80 -15.93
N TYR A 29 25.54 6.12 -14.78
CA TYR A 29 25.92 4.72 -14.72
C TYR A 29 24.79 3.81 -15.20
N ALA A 30 25.12 2.90 -16.12
CA ALA A 30 24.21 1.87 -16.61
C ALA A 30 23.76 0.93 -15.48
N VAL A 31 24.69 0.56 -14.60
CA VAL A 31 24.47 -0.27 -13.39
C VAL A 31 25.00 0.48 -12.18
N LEU A 32 24.20 0.57 -11.12
CA LEU A 32 24.59 1.19 -9.85
C LEU A 32 25.42 0.22 -8.98
N PRO A 33 26.21 0.72 -8.00
CA PRO A 33 27.10 -0.13 -7.18
C PRO A 33 26.41 -1.25 -6.39
N TRP A 34 25.11 -1.12 -6.11
CA TRP A 34 24.29 -2.08 -5.37
C TRP A 34 23.36 -2.90 -6.25
N GLU A 35 23.46 -2.75 -7.58
CA GLU A 35 22.71 -3.52 -8.55
C GLU A 35 23.52 -4.73 -9.02
N SER A 36 22.82 -5.81 -9.37
CA SER A 36 23.47 -7.01 -9.93
C SER A 36 24.02 -6.70 -11.31
N ARG A 37 25.36 -6.69 -11.43
CA ARG A 37 26.06 -6.57 -12.71
C ARG A 37 25.77 -7.77 -13.61
N ASP A 38 25.75 -8.97 -13.03
CA ASP A 38 25.52 -10.21 -13.76
C ASP A 38 24.12 -10.23 -14.42
N GLU A 39 23.10 -9.72 -13.74
CA GLU A 39 21.75 -9.59 -14.32
C GLU A 39 21.68 -8.57 -15.47
N TYR A 40 22.47 -7.49 -15.40
CA TYR A 40 22.55 -6.53 -16.49
C TYR A 40 23.30 -7.11 -17.70
N GLU A 41 24.39 -7.83 -17.45
CA GLU A 41 25.17 -8.49 -18.50
C GLU A 41 24.37 -9.61 -19.17
N ALA A 42 23.58 -10.37 -18.41
CA ALA A 42 22.64 -11.35 -18.96
C ALA A 42 21.59 -10.68 -19.87
N LEU A 43 20.97 -9.58 -19.43
CA LEU A 43 20.03 -8.81 -20.25
C LEU A 43 20.69 -8.28 -21.54
N LEU A 44 21.92 -7.77 -21.45
CA LEU A 44 22.66 -7.28 -22.61
C LEU A 44 22.97 -8.42 -23.59
N LEU A 45 23.35 -9.59 -23.08
CA LEU A 45 23.58 -10.78 -23.90
C LEU A 45 22.31 -11.20 -24.64
N GLU A 46 21.18 -11.31 -23.92
CA GLU A 46 19.87 -11.65 -24.51
C GLU A 46 19.48 -10.66 -25.63
N LEU A 47 19.64 -9.36 -25.40
CA LEU A 47 19.35 -8.33 -26.42
C LEU A 47 20.33 -8.36 -27.60
N THR A 48 21.58 -8.74 -27.36
CA THR A 48 22.59 -8.91 -28.41
C THR A 48 22.26 -10.10 -29.29
N GLU A 49 21.84 -11.22 -28.69
CA GLU A 49 21.38 -12.41 -29.41
C GLU A 49 20.10 -12.14 -30.19
N GLU A 50 19.13 -11.42 -29.59
CA GLU A 50 17.87 -11.05 -30.22
C GLU A 50 18.07 -10.17 -31.46
N HIS A 51 18.92 -9.14 -31.34
CA HIS A 51 19.07 -8.14 -32.39
C HIS A 51 20.18 -8.44 -33.40
N GLY A 52 21.17 -9.26 -33.05
CA GLY A 52 22.30 -9.63 -33.93
C GLY A 52 23.02 -8.42 -34.53
N PRO A 53 23.54 -7.48 -33.71
CA PRO A 53 24.12 -6.24 -34.18
C PRO A 53 25.40 -6.48 -35.00
N VAL A 54 25.56 -5.73 -36.09
CA VAL A 54 26.77 -5.75 -36.93
C VAL A 54 27.46 -4.39 -36.88
N GLY A 55 28.68 -4.39 -36.34
CA GLY A 55 29.51 -3.20 -36.26
C GLY A 55 29.17 -2.28 -35.06
N PRO A 56 30.02 -1.27 -34.81
CA PRO A 56 30.01 -0.52 -33.56
C PRO A 56 28.72 0.29 -33.33
N THR A 57 28.07 0.77 -34.39
CA THR A 57 26.84 1.58 -34.26
C THR A 57 25.63 0.75 -33.86
N GLU A 58 25.46 -0.44 -34.44
CA GLU A 58 24.37 -1.33 -34.05
C GLU A 58 24.61 -1.87 -32.63
N THR A 59 25.85 -2.24 -32.29
CA THR A 59 26.23 -2.65 -30.93
C THR A 59 25.90 -1.56 -29.92
N HIS A 60 26.24 -0.30 -30.21
CA HIS A 60 25.92 0.82 -29.33
C HIS A 60 24.40 0.97 -29.11
N PHE A 61 23.57 0.80 -30.16
CA PHE A 61 22.12 0.86 -29.98
C PHE A 61 21.57 -0.29 -29.13
N VAL A 62 22.12 -1.50 -29.24
CA VAL A 62 21.76 -2.64 -28.37
C VAL A 62 22.15 -2.35 -26.91
N GLU A 63 23.35 -1.83 -26.67
CA GLU A 63 23.78 -1.41 -25.32
C GLU A 63 22.86 -0.32 -24.74
N GLU A 64 22.44 0.64 -25.57
CA GLU A 64 21.48 1.67 -25.17
C GLU A 64 20.10 1.08 -24.84
N LEU A 65 19.63 0.06 -25.58
CA LEU A 65 18.39 -0.66 -25.26
C LEU A 65 18.49 -1.30 -23.87
N ALA A 66 19.56 -2.07 -23.62
CA ALA A 66 19.81 -2.69 -22.32
C ALA A 66 19.80 -1.62 -21.20
N GLY A 67 20.47 -0.48 -21.42
CA GLY A 67 20.47 0.64 -20.50
C GLY A 67 19.10 1.27 -20.28
N ILE A 68 18.21 1.30 -21.27
CA ILE A 68 16.84 1.82 -21.13
C ILE A 68 15.99 0.82 -20.33
N PHE A 69 16.02 -0.47 -20.67
CA PHE A 69 15.31 -1.51 -19.92
C PHE A 69 15.70 -1.51 -18.44
N TRP A 70 17.00 -1.38 -18.15
CA TRP A 70 17.52 -1.33 -16.78
C TRP A 70 17.01 -0.10 -16.02
N ARG A 71 16.95 1.08 -16.66
CA ARG A 71 16.39 2.30 -16.06
C ARG A 71 14.87 2.20 -15.86
N LYS A 72 14.13 1.55 -16.77
CA LYS A 72 12.70 1.27 -16.59
C LYS A 72 12.46 0.31 -15.42
N ARG A 73 13.33 -0.69 -15.22
CA ARG A 73 13.28 -1.55 -14.02
C ARG A 73 13.49 -0.73 -12.74
N ARG A 74 14.49 0.15 -12.70
CA ARG A 74 14.71 1.08 -11.57
C ARG A 74 13.50 1.97 -11.31
N LEU A 75 12.88 2.49 -12.37
CA LEU A 75 11.71 3.36 -12.27
C LEU A 75 10.54 2.67 -11.56
N ARG A 76 10.22 1.43 -11.98
CA ARG A 76 9.17 0.62 -11.34
C ARG A 76 9.45 0.37 -9.85
N ILE A 77 10.71 0.09 -9.50
CA ILE A 77 11.11 -0.08 -8.10
C ILE A 77 10.94 1.23 -7.32
N ALA A 78 11.34 2.37 -7.91
CA ALA A 78 11.22 3.69 -7.30
C ALA A 78 9.76 4.11 -7.10
N GLU A 79 8.89 3.83 -8.06
CA GLU A 79 7.44 4.04 -7.95
C GLU A 79 6.85 3.20 -6.81
N ALA A 80 7.14 1.89 -6.79
CA ALA A 80 6.70 1.00 -5.72
C ALA A 80 7.22 1.42 -4.34
N ALA A 81 8.45 1.92 -4.25
CA ALA A 81 9.00 2.45 -3.01
C ALA A 81 8.33 3.77 -2.60
N THR A 82 7.99 4.63 -3.56
CA THR A 82 7.26 5.88 -3.33
C THR A 82 5.86 5.59 -2.81
N TYR A 83 5.10 4.71 -3.46
CA TYR A 83 3.78 4.28 -2.99
C TYR A 83 3.84 3.73 -1.57
N ARG A 84 4.77 2.80 -1.29
CA ARG A 84 4.93 2.21 0.05
C ARG A 84 5.28 3.27 1.10
N GLY A 85 6.14 4.23 0.78
CA GLY A 85 6.51 5.31 1.67
C GLY A 85 5.34 6.26 1.98
N GLU A 86 4.55 6.63 0.97
CA GLU A 86 3.35 7.45 1.17
C GLU A 86 2.27 6.69 1.95
N LEU A 87 1.98 5.44 1.58
CA LEU A 87 1.03 4.58 2.29
C LEU A 87 1.42 4.41 3.76
N HIS A 88 2.69 4.13 4.03
CA HIS A 88 3.20 4.05 5.40
C HIS A 88 3.06 5.40 6.13
N GLY A 89 3.34 6.52 5.45
CA GLY A 89 3.19 7.85 6.01
C GLY A 89 1.73 8.23 6.32
N GLU A 90 0.77 7.81 5.50
CA GLU A 90 -0.66 8.02 5.76
C GLU A 90 -1.16 7.12 6.88
N ALA A 91 -0.76 5.84 6.88
CA ALA A 91 -1.17 4.87 7.89
C ALA A 91 -0.57 5.11 9.28
N THR A 92 0.54 5.85 9.39
CA THR A 92 1.21 6.11 10.68
C THR A 92 0.96 7.51 11.24
N ARG A 93 0.34 8.41 10.47
CA ARG A 93 0.02 9.77 10.93
C ARG A 93 -1.34 9.78 11.61
N TYR A 94 -1.32 9.93 12.94
CA TYR A 94 -2.51 10.09 13.77
C TYR A 94 -3.46 11.16 13.19
N GLY A 95 -4.75 10.81 13.06
CA GLY A 95 -5.81 11.67 12.50
C GLY A 95 -5.95 11.62 10.97
N ARG A 96 -4.93 11.21 10.21
CA ARG A 96 -5.07 10.98 8.76
C ARG A 96 -5.65 9.61 8.45
N GLU A 97 -5.28 8.59 9.22
CA GLU A 97 -5.84 7.25 9.08
C GLU A 97 -7.37 7.26 9.27
N GLU A 98 -7.87 7.94 10.30
CA GLU A 98 -9.31 8.13 10.54
C GLU A 98 -9.98 8.91 9.41
N ALA A 99 -9.31 9.94 8.86
CA ALA A 99 -9.85 10.73 7.76
C ALA A 99 -9.89 9.93 6.45
N LEU A 100 -8.90 9.06 6.22
CA LEU A 100 -8.80 8.23 5.02
C LEU A 100 -9.84 7.12 5.04
N THR A 101 -9.90 6.38 6.15
CA THR A 101 -10.91 5.33 6.34
C THR A 101 -12.31 5.93 6.44
N GLY A 102 -12.44 7.08 7.11
CA GLY A 102 -13.66 7.88 7.11
C GLY A 102 -14.10 8.30 5.72
N ALA A 103 -13.21 8.80 4.87
CA ALA A 103 -13.53 9.15 3.49
C ALA A 103 -13.98 7.94 2.66
N ALA A 104 -13.32 6.79 2.83
CA ALA A 104 -13.70 5.55 2.15
C ALA A 104 -15.06 5.01 2.61
N LEU A 105 -15.37 5.12 3.91
CA LEU A 105 -16.55 4.54 4.53
C LEU A 105 -17.74 5.52 4.62
N MET A 106 -17.53 6.83 4.47
CA MET A 106 -18.59 7.84 4.58
C MET A 106 -19.78 7.57 3.66
N PRO A 107 -19.61 7.17 2.38
CA PRO A 107 -20.74 6.89 1.49
C PRO A 107 -21.66 5.76 1.97
N VAL A 108 -21.16 4.86 2.81
CA VAL A 108 -21.90 3.67 3.27
C VAL A 108 -22.35 3.81 4.73
N THR A 109 -21.46 4.32 5.59
CA THR A 109 -21.69 4.42 7.03
C THR A 109 -22.30 5.76 7.46
N GLY A 110 -22.24 6.78 6.59
CA GLY A 110 -22.59 8.17 6.92
C GLY A 110 -21.63 8.82 7.92
N LYS A 111 -20.54 8.15 8.32
CA LYS A 111 -19.58 8.65 9.31
C LYS A 111 -18.33 9.19 8.64
N ILE A 112 -17.88 10.34 9.14
CA ILE A 112 -16.61 10.97 8.73
C ILE A 112 -15.43 10.37 9.50
N LYS A 113 -15.67 9.76 10.65
CA LYS A 113 -14.64 9.11 11.47
C LYS A 113 -14.87 7.61 11.49
N SER A 114 -13.81 6.85 11.28
CA SER A 114 -13.80 5.41 11.42
C SER A 114 -12.60 4.97 12.26
N LYS A 115 -12.80 3.91 13.05
CA LYS A 115 -11.73 3.21 13.79
C LYS A 115 -11.08 2.11 12.93
N ALA A 116 -11.46 2.01 11.65
CA ALA A 116 -10.91 1.03 10.73
C ALA A 116 -9.41 1.21 10.54
N SER A 117 -8.70 0.11 10.29
CA SER A 117 -7.25 0.11 10.16
C SER A 117 -6.80 0.00 8.70
N VAL A 118 -6.03 0.99 8.24
CA VAL A 118 -5.43 0.96 6.90
C VAL A 118 -4.35 -0.13 6.80
N PRO A 119 -3.42 -0.29 7.77
CA PRO A 119 -2.49 -1.42 7.77
C PRO A 119 -3.16 -2.78 7.70
N ALA A 120 -4.21 -3.02 8.49
CA ALA A 120 -4.94 -4.29 8.47
C ALA A 120 -5.59 -4.52 7.09
N ALA A 121 -6.21 -3.49 6.52
CA ALA A 121 -6.79 -3.56 5.19
C ALA A 121 -5.74 -3.92 4.13
N MET A 122 -4.54 -3.32 4.19
CA MET A 122 -3.46 -3.55 3.22
C MET A 122 -2.77 -4.91 3.37
N ALA A 123 -2.71 -5.47 4.59
CA ALA A 123 -2.04 -6.73 4.86
C ALA A 123 -2.92 -7.97 4.62
N SER A 124 -4.24 -7.82 4.70
CA SER A 124 -5.18 -8.94 4.63
C SER A 124 -5.42 -9.41 3.20
N THR A 125 -5.49 -10.71 2.96
CA THR A 125 -5.98 -11.23 1.68
C THR A 125 -7.52 -11.18 1.61
N SER A 126 -8.10 -11.47 0.44
CA SER A 126 -9.54 -11.65 0.31
C SER A 126 -10.05 -12.84 1.12
N ALA A 127 -9.25 -13.91 1.22
CA ALA A 127 -9.56 -15.09 2.03
C ALA A 127 -9.55 -14.78 3.53
N ASP A 128 -8.59 -13.98 4.00
CA ASP A 128 -8.52 -13.53 5.40
C ASP A 128 -9.73 -12.67 5.75
N THR A 129 -10.03 -11.67 4.91
CA THR A 129 -11.21 -10.80 5.08
C THR A 129 -12.51 -11.61 5.12
N ALA A 130 -12.66 -12.60 4.23
CA ALA A 130 -13.84 -13.47 4.21
C ALA A 130 -13.93 -14.40 5.43
N LYS A 131 -12.79 -14.78 6.03
CA LYS A 131 -12.75 -15.53 7.28
C LYS A 131 -13.16 -14.65 8.46
N GLU A 132 -12.54 -13.48 8.60
CA GLU A 132 -12.87 -12.49 9.65
C GLU A 132 -14.36 -12.12 9.62
N LEU A 133 -14.91 -11.85 8.44
CA LEU A 133 -16.32 -11.50 8.28
C LEU A 133 -17.26 -12.65 8.68
N ARG A 134 -16.90 -13.91 8.40
CA ARG A 134 -17.68 -15.08 8.82
C ARG A 134 -17.66 -15.27 10.32
N GLU A 135 -16.49 -15.13 10.95
CA GLU A 135 -16.33 -15.25 12.39
C GLU A 135 -17.11 -14.14 13.11
N LEU A 136 -17.00 -12.90 12.62
CA LEU A 136 -17.71 -11.76 13.19
C LEU A 136 -19.23 -11.87 13.05
N ARG A 137 -19.74 -12.31 11.89
CA ARG A 137 -21.17 -12.54 11.70
C ARG A 137 -21.69 -13.68 12.56
N ARG A 138 -20.89 -14.71 12.81
CA ARG A 138 -21.24 -15.79 13.73
C ARG A 138 -21.38 -15.26 15.16
N ASP A 139 -20.45 -14.41 15.60
CA ASP A 139 -20.50 -13.77 16.92
C ASP A 139 -21.72 -12.85 17.07
N LYS A 140 -22.00 -12.05 16.03
CA LYS A 140 -23.20 -11.23 15.96
C LYS A 140 -24.46 -12.08 16.13
N ALA A 141 -24.58 -13.20 15.41
CA ALA A 141 -25.75 -14.08 15.50
C ALA A 141 -25.93 -14.72 16.89
N LEU A 142 -24.83 -15.05 17.58
CA LEU A 142 -24.88 -15.51 18.98
C LEU A 142 -25.40 -14.40 19.91
N THR A 143 -24.96 -13.17 19.67
CA THR A 143 -25.38 -12.00 20.45
C THR A 143 -26.84 -11.61 20.18
N GLU A 144 -27.32 -11.73 18.94
CA GLU A 144 -28.74 -11.57 18.58
C GLU A 144 -29.60 -12.62 19.30
N LYS A 145 -29.16 -13.87 19.32
CA LYS A 145 -29.84 -14.93 20.07
C LYS A 145 -29.88 -14.63 21.58
N ALA A 146 -28.79 -14.10 22.14
CA ALA A 146 -28.76 -13.67 23.53
C ALA A 146 -29.74 -12.51 23.78
N TRP A 147 -29.82 -11.56 22.83
CA TRP A 147 -30.77 -10.45 22.88
C TRP A 147 -32.22 -10.92 22.90
N ASP A 148 -32.59 -11.90 22.07
CA ASP A 148 -33.94 -12.48 22.04
C ASP A 148 -34.35 -13.06 23.41
N PHE A 149 -33.43 -13.73 24.12
CA PHE A 149 -33.69 -14.21 25.48
C PHE A 149 -33.96 -13.06 26.45
N LEU A 150 -33.22 -11.95 26.32
CA LEU A 150 -33.39 -10.76 27.16
C LEU A 150 -34.72 -10.04 26.87
N GLU A 151 -35.19 -10.04 25.62
CA GLU A 151 -36.50 -9.46 25.26
C GLU A 151 -37.68 -10.30 25.76
N ALA A 152 -37.53 -11.62 25.84
CA ALA A 152 -38.59 -12.52 26.31
C ALA A 152 -38.94 -12.33 27.80
N ALA A 153 -38.13 -11.58 28.57
CA ALA A 153 -38.36 -11.19 29.97
C ALA A 153 -38.73 -12.36 30.92
N LYS A 154 -38.23 -13.56 30.63
CA LYS A 154 -38.43 -14.75 31.47
C LYS A 154 -37.55 -14.68 32.74
N PRO A 155 -37.91 -15.38 33.83
CA PRO A 155 -37.09 -15.42 35.05
C PRO A 155 -35.64 -15.89 34.81
N GLU A 156 -35.45 -16.75 33.81
CA GLU A 156 -34.15 -17.35 33.43
C GLU A 156 -33.46 -16.60 32.28
N ALA A 157 -34.02 -15.47 31.82
CA ALA A 157 -33.54 -14.75 30.64
C ALA A 157 -32.07 -14.36 30.73
N TYR A 158 -31.61 -13.95 31.92
CA TYR A 158 -30.21 -13.56 32.16
C TYR A 158 -29.24 -14.74 31.94
N GLU A 159 -29.51 -15.89 32.56
CA GLU A 159 -28.65 -17.08 32.44
C GLU A 159 -28.66 -17.67 31.03
N GLN A 160 -29.82 -17.66 30.36
CA GLN A 160 -29.95 -18.13 28.97
C GLN A 160 -29.19 -17.21 28.00
N ALA A 161 -29.29 -15.89 28.19
CA ALA A 161 -28.55 -14.92 27.40
C ALA A 161 -27.03 -15.05 27.60
N LEU A 162 -26.55 -15.17 28.85
CA LEU A 162 -25.14 -15.40 29.14
C LEU A 162 -24.61 -16.67 28.48
N THR A 163 -25.39 -17.76 28.49
CA THR A 163 -24.99 -19.02 27.85
C THR A 163 -24.95 -18.92 26.33
N ALA A 164 -25.79 -18.07 25.74
CA ALA A 164 -25.85 -17.86 24.29
C ALA A 164 -24.72 -16.98 23.75
N LEU A 165 -24.21 -16.05 24.57
CA LEU A 165 -23.06 -15.21 24.21
C LEU A 165 -21.81 -16.05 23.94
N ARG A 166 -20.97 -15.57 23.03
CA ARG A 166 -19.60 -16.08 22.85
C ARG A 166 -18.83 -15.99 24.16
N ASP A 167 -17.94 -16.95 24.38
CA ASP A 167 -17.18 -17.08 25.63
C ASP A 167 -16.42 -15.80 26.00
N ASP A 168 -15.78 -15.13 25.03
CA ASP A 168 -15.01 -13.91 25.26
C ASP A 168 -15.93 -12.73 25.67
N THR A 169 -17.07 -12.57 25.00
CA THR A 169 -18.06 -11.53 25.32
C THR A 169 -18.66 -11.76 26.71
N ARG A 170 -18.96 -13.02 27.06
CA ARG A 170 -19.40 -13.40 28.40
C ARG A 170 -18.33 -13.09 29.45
N ALA A 171 -17.08 -13.45 29.19
CA ALA A 171 -15.98 -13.18 30.12
C ALA A 171 -15.82 -11.67 30.37
N TYR A 172 -15.85 -10.86 29.31
CA TYR A 172 -15.74 -9.41 29.42
C TYR A 172 -16.89 -8.80 30.24
N TRP A 173 -18.12 -9.28 30.07
CA TRP A 173 -19.25 -8.87 30.92
C TRP A 173 -19.02 -9.17 32.40
N LEU A 174 -18.54 -10.37 32.72
CA LEU A 174 -18.27 -10.79 34.09
C LEU A 174 -17.14 -9.98 34.73
N GLU A 175 -16.11 -9.61 33.96
CA GLU A 175 -15.05 -8.71 34.40
C GLU A 175 -15.61 -7.32 34.74
N CYS A 176 -16.47 -6.74 33.89
CA CYS A 176 -17.11 -5.45 34.17
C CYS A 176 -17.96 -5.47 35.46
N LEU A 177 -18.56 -6.61 35.80
CA LEU A 177 -19.32 -6.79 37.04
C LEU A 177 -18.43 -6.91 38.29
N ALA A 178 -17.21 -7.42 38.13
CA ALA A 178 -16.25 -7.60 39.22
C ALA A 178 -15.42 -6.33 39.51
N GLU A 179 -15.49 -5.32 38.63
CA GLU A 179 -14.67 -4.11 38.73
C GLU A 179 -15.05 -3.25 39.96
N PRO A 180 -14.07 -2.85 40.81
CA PRO A 180 -14.36 -2.04 41.99
C PRO A 180 -14.97 -0.67 41.61
N GLY A 181 -16.18 -0.39 42.08
CA GLY A 181 -16.86 0.89 41.87
C GLY A 181 -17.91 0.90 40.75
N THR A 182 -18.10 -0.19 40.00
CA THR A 182 -19.25 -0.32 39.10
C THR A 182 -20.53 -0.67 39.89
N HIS A 183 -21.61 0.07 39.66
CA HIS A 183 -22.93 -0.18 40.27
C HIS A 183 -23.79 -1.17 39.47
N ARG A 184 -23.18 -1.92 38.56
CA ARG A 184 -23.91 -2.74 37.59
C ARG A 184 -24.30 -4.07 38.24
N LYS A 185 -25.57 -4.45 38.15
CA LYS A 185 -26.09 -5.68 38.73
C LYS A 185 -26.17 -6.78 37.67
N PRO A 186 -26.04 -8.07 38.04
CA PRO A 186 -26.22 -9.19 37.11
C PRO A 186 -27.72 -9.39 36.80
N THR A 187 -28.30 -8.48 36.03
CA THR A 187 -29.71 -8.53 35.63
C THR A 187 -29.84 -8.51 34.11
N ALA A 188 -30.97 -9.03 33.61
CA ALA A 188 -31.28 -9.02 32.18
C ALA A 188 -31.26 -7.59 31.59
N GLU A 189 -31.79 -6.62 32.32
CA GLU A 189 -31.80 -5.20 31.93
C GLU A 189 -30.39 -4.61 31.81
N ALA A 190 -29.52 -4.91 32.79
CA ALA A 190 -28.17 -4.39 32.81
C ALA A 190 -27.30 -5.00 31.70
N LEU A 191 -27.45 -6.29 31.42
CA LEU A 191 -26.79 -6.98 30.31
C LEU A 191 -27.28 -6.45 28.97
N ARG A 192 -28.59 -6.25 28.81
CA ARG A 192 -29.18 -5.67 27.58
C ARG A 192 -28.63 -4.27 27.30
N SER A 193 -28.66 -3.38 28.30
CA SER A 193 -28.12 -2.03 28.17
C SER A 193 -26.61 -2.02 27.85
N TRP A 194 -25.88 -3.00 28.35
CA TRP A 194 -24.46 -3.15 28.03
C TRP A 194 -24.22 -3.62 26.60
N ILE A 195 -24.96 -4.63 26.13
CA ILE A 195 -24.86 -5.08 24.73
C ILE A 195 -25.22 -3.93 23.79
N ASP A 196 -26.31 -3.21 24.07
CA ASP A 196 -26.77 -2.07 23.26
C ASP A 196 -25.70 -0.98 23.12
N ALA A 197 -25.05 -0.63 24.23
CA ALA A 197 -24.01 0.40 24.26
C ALA A 197 -22.78 0.05 23.40
N HIS A 198 -22.48 -1.24 23.20
CA HIS A 198 -21.30 -1.69 22.46
C HIS A 198 -21.62 -2.28 21.08
N TRP A 199 -22.89 -2.54 20.78
CA TRP A 199 -23.35 -3.23 19.57
C TRP A 199 -22.72 -2.68 18.30
N ARG A 200 -22.74 -1.36 18.15
CA ARG A 200 -22.21 -0.66 16.99
C ARG A 200 -20.70 -0.85 16.85
N GLU A 201 -19.96 -0.77 17.96
CA GLU A 201 -18.50 -0.89 17.95
C GLU A 201 -18.04 -2.33 17.74
N TRP A 202 -18.81 -3.31 18.21
CA TRP A 202 -18.47 -4.73 18.06
C TRP A 202 -18.88 -5.29 16.70
N PHE A 203 -20.01 -4.86 16.14
CA PHE A 203 -20.59 -5.50 14.96
C PHE A 203 -20.75 -4.55 13.78
N GLU A 204 -21.46 -3.43 13.93
CA GLU A 204 -21.79 -2.59 12.77
C GLU A 204 -20.55 -1.99 12.12
N ASP A 205 -19.68 -1.37 12.92
CA ASP A 205 -18.49 -0.68 12.40
C ASP A 205 -17.47 -1.69 11.82
N PRO A 206 -17.13 -2.80 12.49
CA PRO A 206 -16.17 -3.76 11.94
C PRO A 206 -16.74 -4.57 10.76
N ILE A 207 -18.05 -4.86 10.71
CA ILE A 207 -18.67 -5.46 9.51
C ILE A 207 -18.58 -4.50 8.33
N ALA A 208 -18.92 -3.23 8.52
CA ALA A 208 -18.82 -2.23 7.46
C ALA A 208 -17.37 -2.05 6.98
N GLU A 209 -16.38 -2.08 7.88
CA GLU A 209 -14.97 -2.10 7.50
C GLU A 209 -14.66 -3.31 6.61
N LEU A 210 -15.01 -4.52 7.06
CA LEU A 210 -14.68 -5.77 6.36
C LEU A 210 -15.35 -5.86 4.98
N GLU A 211 -16.59 -5.40 4.87
CA GLU A 211 -17.35 -5.36 3.61
C GLU A 211 -16.80 -4.32 2.63
N HIS A 212 -16.19 -3.24 3.13
CA HIS A 212 -15.67 -2.13 2.32
C HIS A 212 -14.14 -2.00 2.38
N ARG A 213 -13.44 -3.07 2.77
CA ARG A 213 -11.98 -3.07 2.91
C ARG A 213 -11.26 -2.76 1.60
N ASP A 214 -11.84 -3.16 0.46
CA ASP A 214 -11.31 -2.81 -0.86
C ASP A 214 -11.38 -1.31 -1.15
N ALA A 215 -12.49 -0.65 -0.78
CA ALA A 215 -12.61 0.80 -0.93
C ALA A 215 -11.59 1.55 -0.06
N ILE A 216 -11.28 1.04 1.13
CA ILE A 216 -10.22 1.58 1.99
C ILE A 216 -8.85 1.48 1.30
N ARG A 217 -8.55 0.34 0.65
CA ARG A 217 -7.31 0.17 -0.13
C ARG A 217 -7.25 1.15 -1.29
N GLU A 218 -8.32 1.24 -2.08
CA GLU A 218 -8.41 2.13 -3.22
C GLU A 218 -8.21 3.59 -2.82
N GLN A 219 -8.87 4.02 -1.74
CA GLN A 219 -8.67 5.35 -1.18
C GLN A 219 -7.22 5.58 -0.74
N ALA A 220 -6.60 4.60 -0.08
CA ALA A 220 -5.21 4.69 0.35
C ALA A 220 -4.24 4.80 -0.84
N PHE A 221 -4.46 4.01 -1.89
CA PHE A 221 -3.70 4.10 -3.13
C PHE A 221 -3.90 5.45 -3.84
N GLY A 222 -5.12 5.97 -3.88
CA GLY A 222 -5.43 7.27 -4.49
C GLY A 222 -4.70 8.42 -3.79
N VAL A 223 -4.67 8.43 -2.46
CA VAL A 223 -3.91 9.43 -1.68
C VAL A 223 -2.41 9.31 -1.93
N ALA A 224 -1.88 8.09 -1.94
CA ALA A 224 -0.47 7.85 -2.28
C ALA A 224 -0.13 8.35 -3.70
N TYR A 225 -1.06 8.18 -4.64
CA TYR A 225 -0.92 8.64 -6.02
C TYR A 225 -0.90 10.17 -6.13
N ALA A 226 -1.74 10.86 -5.34
CA ALA A 226 -1.87 12.31 -5.35
C ALA A 226 -0.66 13.07 -4.74
N SER A 227 0.35 12.36 -4.20
CA SER A 227 1.48 12.96 -3.46
C SER A 227 2.43 13.85 -4.29
N GLY A 228 2.18 14.07 -5.58
CA GLY A 228 2.96 14.92 -6.50
C GLY A 228 4.36 14.39 -6.83
N LYS A 229 4.92 13.51 -6.00
CA LYS A 229 6.22 12.85 -6.20
C LYS A 229 6.26 11.93 -7.42
N LEU A 230 5.10 11.39 -7.79
CA LEU A 230 4.96 10.49 -8.94
C LEU A 230 4.96 11.23 -10.28
N GLU A 231 4.63 12.52 -10.31
CA GLU A 231 4.62 13.29 -11.55
C GLU A 231 6.03 13.33 -12.18
N GLY A 232 7.07 13.45 -11.34
CA GLY A 232 8.45 13.36 -11.78
C GLY A 232 8.82 11.99 -12.36
N LEU A 233 8.30 10.91 -11.76
CA LEU A 233 8.51 9.53 -12.22
C LEU A 233 7.78 9.27 -13.55
N ALA A 234 6.52 9.70 -13.67
CA ALA A 234 5.71 9.55 -14.89
C ALA A 234 6.30 10.33 -16.09
N ARG A 235 6.80 11.55 -15.85
CA ARG A 235 7.52 12.32 -16.89
C ARG A 235 8.79 11.61 -17.33
N TYR A 236 9.48 10.96 -16.40
CA TYR A 236 10.69 10.18 -16.71
C TYR A 236 10.36 8.89 -17.45
N GLU A 237 9.27 8.20 -17.10
CA GLU A 237 8.76 7.04 -17.84
C GLU A 237 8.51 7.39 -19.31
N THR A 238 7.76 8.48 -19.53
CA THR A 238 7.47 8.99 -20.87
C THR A 238 8.74 9.31 -21.65
N HIS A 239 9.77 9.85 -20.98
CA HIS A 239 11.07 10.10 -21.61
C HIS A 239 11.78 8.80 -22.00
N LEU A 240 11.80 7.79 -21.12
CA LEU A 240 12.40 6.49 -21.40
C LEU A 240 11.67 5.76 -22.53
N ASP A 241 10.35 5.83 -22.60
CA ASP A 241 9.55 5.22 -23.68
C ASP A 241 9.87 5.84 -25.03
N ARG A 242 9.88 7.16 -25.11
CA ARG A 242 10.27 7.87 -26.34
C ARG A 242 11.71 7.55 -26.74
N LYS A 243 12.61 7.36 -25.76
CA LYS A 243 13.99 6.96 -26.05
C LYS A 243 14.04 5.52 -26.58
N LEU A 244 13.29 4.60 -25.96
CA LEU A 244 13.18 3.21 -26.38
C LEU A 244 12.72 3.09 -27.83
N GLU A 245 11.62 3.77 -28.18
CA GLU A 245 11.06 3.76 -29.54
C GLU A 245 12.06 4.28 -30.58
N ARG A 246 12.78 5.36 -30.27
CA ARG A 246 13.79 5.94 -31.16
C ARG A 246 14.97 4.99 -31.37
N THR A 247 15.45 4.37 -30.30
CA THR A 247 16.56 3.41 -30.35
C THR A 247 16.18 2.18 -31.19
N LEU A 248 14.99 1.60 -30.94
CA LEU A 248 14.48 0.49 -31.75
C LEU A 248 14.32 0.88 -33.22
N SER A 249 13.73 2.05 -33.48
CA SER A 249 13.55 2.54 -34.86
C SER A 249 14.89 2.74 -35.58
N ALA A 250 15.90 3.26 -34.90
CA ALA A 250 17.24 3.42 -35.47
C ALA A 250 17.89 2.07 -35.79
N LEU A 251 17.79 1.12 -34.85
CA LEU A 251 18.34 -0.23 -35.03
C LEU A 251 17.65 -0.96 -36.20
N PHE A 252 16.32 -0.90 -36.30
CA PHE A 252 15.60 -1.49 -37.43
C PHE A 252 15.97 -0.85 -38.77
N ARG A 253 16.13 0.48 -38.83
CA ARG A 253 16.56 1.17 -40.06
C ARG A 253 17.96 0.76 -40.50
N LEU A 254 18.92 0.63 -39.59
CA LEU A 254 20.26 0.17 -39.92
C LEU A 254 20.25 -1.25 -40.49
N ARG A 255 19.45 -2.14 -39.88
CA ARG A 255 19.26 -3.51 -40.37
C ARG A 255 18.63 -3.55 -41.77
N GLU A 256 17.64 -2.71 -42.03
CA GLU A 256 17.00 -2.60 -43.34
C GLU A 256 17.97 -2.08 -44.42
N LEU A 257 18.76 -1.04 -44.09
CA LEU A 257 19.79 -0.51 -44.99
C LEU A 257 20.86 -1.55 -45.33
N ARG A 258 21.24 -2.39 -44.36
CA ARG A 258 22.15 -3.51 -44.59
C ARG A 258 21.55 -4.54 -45.55
N ASN A 259 20.34 -5.00 -45.27
CA ASN A 259 19.67 -6.01 -46.09
C ASN A 259 19.44 -5.53 -47.55
N THR A 260 19.13 -4.24 -47.73
CA THR A 260 18.94 -3.64 -49.06
C THR A 260 20.26 -3.35 -49.78
N GLY A 261 21.35 -3.09 -49.05
CA GLY A 261 22.70 -2.96 -49.59
C GLY A 261 23.29 -4.30 -50.07
N GLU A 262 23.09 -5.36 -49.30
CA GLU A 262 23.50 -6.73 -49.67
C GLU A 262 22.72 -7.26 -50.88
N GLY A 263 21.42 -6.96 -50.97
CA GLY A 263 20.57 -7.34 -52.11
C GLY A 263 20.86 -6.62 -53.44
N LYS A 264 21.67 -5.55 -53.45
CA LYS A 264 22.12 -4.86 -54.66
C LYS A 264 23.49 -5.33 -55.18
N ALA A 265 24.20 -6.14 -54.38
CA ALA A 265 25.54 -6.64 -54.70
C ALA A 265 25.57 -8.11 -55.18
N SER A 266 24.41 -8.78 -55.25
CA SER A 266 24.20 -10.08 -55.91
C SER A 266 23.52 -9.90 -57.26
#